data_AF-A0A161WDP5-F1
#
_entry.id   AF-A0A161WDP5-F1
#
_cell.length_a   1.000
_cell.length_b   1.000
_cell.length_c   1.000
_cell.angle_alpha   90.00
_cell.angle_beta   90.00
_cell.angle_gamma   90.00
#
_symmetry.space_group_name_H-M   'P 1'
#
loop_
_entity.id
_entity.type
_entity.pdbx_description
1 polymer ?
#
loop_
_entity_poly.entity_id
_entity_poly.type
_entity_poly.pdbx_seq_one_letter_code
_entity_poly.pdbx_strand_id
1 'polypeptide(L)'
;LFVSSGRYYQNHHTLFSYKPLVAGLGTMFTSTLFLSLVAAAAAACDGSTKNNTAGATPGAKAQCSLQFDGRIPKAFTAADFDGSSSPFNTANVFGKGLKFSDLVQLPGGQSLFDVNSTQPFEVTINDKSIFAPSETNVQVGFRRAEMLPLSNDGKDASTQGIKTLHFSLQKDAQRPLNLSHEYQLVFLESADFSTNQVVLKTGTILGQNTEDPDTLQLFGNVASSPTPELFKTKFTPGVFHNFAIKLDFTANTTEVFYSQGNSALKSQGAAVANNIAGQGQYHFGMLKKPVNGGADITKSGDQPSGINEGIIYAGIFQEDSANGCISLSP
;
A
#
# COMPACT_ATOMS: atom_id res chain seq x y z
N LEU A 1 23.59 25.53 45.58
CA LEU A 1 22.40 25.40 44.72
C LEU A 1 22.85 25.04 43.32
N PHE A 2 22.89 23.75 42.99
CA PHE A 2 22.87 23.22 41.61
C PHE A 2 22.51 21.75 41.77
N VAL A 3 21.32 21.35 41.32
CA VAL A 3 20.95 19.95 41.19
C VAL A 3 20.53 19.74 39.75
N SER A 4 21.28 18.86 39.11
CA SER A 4 21.02 18.28 37.80
C SER A 4 19.84 17.31 37.87
N SER A 5 18.91 17.42 36.93
CA SER A 5 17.95 16.37 36.55
C SER A 5 17.68 16.59 35.06
N GLY A 6 17.91 15.66 34.13
CA GLY A 6 17.78 14.21 34.18
C GLY A 6 16.95 13.87 32.94
N ARG A 7 17.62 13.53 31.82
CA ARG A 7 16.95 13.17 30.56
C ARG A 7 16.29 11.81 30.72
N TYR A 8 14.96 11.75 30.56
CA TYR A 8 14.26 10.50 30.27
C TYR A 8 14.12 10.38 28.75
N TYR A 9 15.00 9.58 28.14
CA TYR A 9 14.76 8.97 26.83
C TYR A 9 14.10 7.61 27.11
N GLN A 10 12.80 7.49 26.82
CA GLN A 10 12.10 6.21 26.76
C GLN A 10 11.87 5.87 25.30
N ASN A 11 12.64 4.89 24.81
CA ASN A 11 12.48 4.25 23.53
C ASN A 11 11.17 3.45 23.51
N HIS A 12 10.18 3.91 22.75
CA HIS A 12 9.00 3.12 22.42
C HIS A 12 9.08 2.66 20.96
N HIS A 13 9.85 1.61 20.70
CA HIS A 13 9.80 0.84 19.45
C HIS A 13 9.74 -0.64 19.81
N THR A 14 8.52 -1.17 19.98
CA THR A 14 8.16 -2.61 19.84
C THR A 14 6.68 -2.81 20.15
N LEU A 15 5.85 -2.61 19.14
CA LEU A 15 4.54 -3.24 18.95
C LEU A 15 4.53 -3.43 17.42
N PHE A 16 4.61 -4.63 16.84
CA PHE A 16 3.69 -5.75 17.00
C PHE A 16 4.37 -7.07 16.63
N SER A 17 3.91 -8.20 17.18
CA SER A 17 4.18 -9.53 16.65
C SER A 17 2.92 -10.35 16.87
N TYR A 18 2.29 -10.83 15.80
CA TYR A 18 1.12 -11.70 15.90
C TYR A 18 1.35 -13.00 15.12
N LYS A 19 1.59 -14.07 15.87
CA LYS A 19 1.42 -15.45 15.38
C LYS A 19 -0.05 -15.85 15.49
N PRO A 20 -0.67 -16.43 14.46
CA PRO A 20 -1.90 -17.18 14.64
C PRO A 20 -1.57 -18.55 15.26
N LEU A 21 -2.26 -18.90 16.35
CA LEU A 21 -2.33 -20.29 16.84
C LEU A 21 -3.18 -21.09 15.84
N VAL A 22 -2.55 -22.01 15.11
CA VAL A 22 -3.25 -23.03 14.33
C VAL A 22 -3.66 -24.15 15.28
N ALA A 23 -4.97 -24.24 15.58
CA ALA A 23 -5.54 -25.41 16.21
C ALA A 23 -5.64 -26.54 15.17
N GLY A 24 -4.89 -27.61 15.38
CA GLY A 24 -4.91 -28.78 14.51
C GLY A 24 -6.15 -29.64 14.73
N LEU A 25 -6.81 -30.02 13.64
CA LEU A 25 -7.52 -31.29 13.55
C LEU A 25 -6.96 -32.04 12.34
N GLY A 26 -6.39 -33.21 12.61
CA GLY A 26 -5.77 -34.06 11.61
C GLY A 26 -6.81 -34.76 10.72
N THR A 27 -6.41 -35.02 9.49
CA THR A 27 -6.90 -36.18 8.75
C THR A 27 -5.79 -36.65 7.81
N MET A 28 -5.37 -37.89 8.01
CA MET A 28 -4.36 -38.58 7.20
C MET A 28 -4.87 -38.74 5.77
N PHE A 29 -4.05 -38.41 4.78
CA PHE A 29 -4.10 -39.08 3.49
C PHE A 29 -2.70 -39.51 3.07
N THR A 30 -2.66 -40.76 2.65
CA THR A 30 -1.50 -41.62 2.44
C THR A 30 -0.69 -41.24 1.20
N SER A 31 0.62 -41.36 1.38
CA SER A 31 1.68 -41.51 0.39
C SER A 31 1.28 -42.28 -0.88
N THR A 32 1.68 -41.78 -2.05
CA THR A 32 2.17 -42.65 -3.12
C THR A 32 3.22 -41.92 -3.96
N LEU A 33 4.43 -42.44 -3.83
CA LEU A 33 5.63 -42.12 -4.59
C LEU A 33 5.49 -42.75 -5.99
N PHE A 34 5.67 -41.99 -7.06
CA PHE A 34 5.98 -42.55 -8.38
C PHE A 34 7.30 -41.96 -8.89
N LEU A 35 8.33 -42.80 -8.84
CA LEU A 35 9.58 -42.68 -9.58
C LEU A 35 9.35 -43.30 -10.97
N SER A 36 9.69 -42.60 -12.04
CA SER A 36 10.01 -43.23 -13.32
C SER A 36 11.21 -42.54 -13.98
N LEU A 37 12.18 -43.37 -14.36
CA LEU A 37 13.45 -43.03 -14.99
C LEU A 37 13.27 -42.82 -16.51
N VAL A 38 14.01 -41.82 -17.00
CA VAL A 38 14.87 -41.78 -18.20
C VAL A 38 14.32 -42.23 -19.56
N ALA A 39 14.35 -41.29 -20.52
CA ALA A 39 14.97 -41.51 -21.84
C ALA A 39 15.49 -40.18 -22.41
N ALA A 40 16.79 -40.12 -22.67
CA ALA A 40 17.42 -39.07 -23.46
C ALA A 40 17.30 -39.41 -24.95
N ALA A 41 16.98 -38.43 -25.78
CA ALA A 41 17.20 -38.49 -27.22
C ALA A 41 17.70 -37.12 -27.70
N ALA A 42 18.96 -37.09 -28.11
CA ALA A 42 19.55 -36.01 -28.87
C ALA A 42 19.30 -36.27 -30.37
N ALA A 43 18.77 -35.28 -31.08
CA ALA A 43 18.91 -35.16 -32.51
C ALA A 43 18.90 -33.66 -32.86
N ALA A 44 19.98 -33.22 -33.51
CA ALA A 44 20.22 -31.85 -33.94
C ALA A 44 20.01 -31.72 -35.45
N CYS A 45 19.58 -30.51 -35.86
CA CYS A 45 19.59 -29.90 -37.21
C CYS A 45 18.65 -30.57 -38.24
N ASP A 46 17.90 -29.89 -39.11
CA ASP A 46 17.99 -28.57 -39.74
C ASP A 46 16.60 -28.27 -40.38
N GLY A 47 16.31 -27.03 -40.76
CA GLY A 47 15.33 -26.74 -41.81
C GLY A 47 14.12 -25.85 -41.48
N SER A 48 14.33 -24.53 -41.54
CA SER A 48 13.45 -23.54 -42.22
C SER A 48 11.94 -23.53 -41.91
N THR A 49 11.49 -22.60 -41.06
CA THR A 49 10.17 -21.95 -41.21
C THR A 49 10.17 -20.48 -40.77
N LYS A 50 10.19 -19.60 -41.79
CA LYS A 50 9.57 -18.27 -41.89
C LYS A 50 9.26 -17.51 -40.58
N ASN A 51 10.14 -16.56 -40.25
CA ASN A 51 9.85 -15.44 -39.35
C ASN A 51 8.71 -14.56 -39.91
N ASN A 52 7.53 -14.63 -39.29
CA ASN A 52 6.56 -13.53 -39.34
C ASN A 52 6.88 -12.57 -38.20
N THR A 53 7.90 -11.72 -38.39
CA THR A 53 8.06 -10.51 -37.59
C THR A 53 7.03 -9.50 -38.06
N ALA A 54 5.91 -9.41 -37.35
CA ALA A 54 5.07 -8.22 -37.38
C ALA A 54 5.94 -7.04 -36.93
N GLY A 55 6.13 -6.06 -37.81
CA GLY A 55 6.96 -4.89 -37.54
C GLY A 55 6.44 -4.13 -36.33
N ALA A 56 7.25 -4.06 -35.28
CA ALA A 56 7.05 -3.10 -34.21
C ALA A 56 7.26 -1.69 -34.77
N THR A 57 6.25 -0.83 -34.62
CA THR A 57 6.35 0.59 -34.93
C THR A 57 7.47 1.21 -34.09
N PRO A 58 8.50 1.85 -34.69
CA PRO A 58 9.53 2.54 -33.94
C PRO A 58 8.87 3.74 -33.21
N GLY A 59 8.82 3.69 -31.88
CA GLY A 59 8.35 4.82 -31.06
C GLY A 59 7.37 4.50 -29.94
N ALA A 60 6.77 3.31 -29.90
CA ALA A 60 6.04 2.87 -28.72
C ALA A 60 7.03 2.31 -27.68
N LYS A 61 7.23 3.01 -26.56
CA LYS A 61 7.90 2.39 -25.41
C LYS A 61 7.07 1.17 -25.02
N ALA A 62 7.71 0.00 -24.94
CA ALA A 62 7.04 -1.18 -24.42
C ALA A 62 6.55 -0.86 -23.00
N GLN A 63 5.25 -1.02 -22.76
CA GLN A 63 4.66 -0.82 -21.45
C GLN A 63 5.28 -1.81 -20.46
N CYS A 64 5.69 -1.34 -19.28
CA CYS A 64 6.25 -2.22 -18.26
C CYS A 64 5.23 -3.31 -17.90
N SER A 65 5.71 -4.54 -17.72
CA SER A 65 4.86 -5.63 -17.24
C SER A 65 4.27 -5.27 -15.88
N LEU A 66 2.97 -5.50 -15.70
CA LEU A 66 2.31 -5.24 -14.42
C LEU A 66 2.38 -6.46 -13.52
N GLN A 67 2.73 -6.22 -12.27
CA GLN A 67 2.61 -7.19 -11.19
C GLN A 67 1.18 -7.25 -10.64
N PHE A 68 0.52 -6.10 -10.54
CA PHE A 68 -0.92 -6.01 -10.35
C PHE A 68 -1.44 -4.68 -10.95
N ASP A 69 -2.74 -4.64 -11.22
CA ASP A 69 -3.44 -3.45 -11.68
C ASP A 69 -4.66 -3.19 -10.79
N GLY A 70 -4.58 -2.12 -10.00
CA GLY A 70 -5.66 -1.67 -9.09
C GLY A 70 -6.43 -0.48 -9.65
N ARG A 71 -6.22 -0.10 -10.91
CA ARG A 71 -6.95 1.02 -11.54
C ARG A 71 -8.39 0.61 -11.80
N ILE A 72 -9.31 1.53 -11.51
CA ILE A 72 -10.74 1.26 -11.56
C ILE A 72 -11.29 1.63 -12.94
N PRO A 73 -11.94 0.70 -13.67
CA PRO A 73 -12.57 1.02 -14.94
C PRO A 73 -13.64 2.11 -14.80
N LYS A 74 -13.79 2.99 -15.80
CA LYS A 74 -14.81 4.07 -15.80
C LYS A 74 -16.26 3.57 -15.66
N ALA A 75 -16.51 2.31 -16.03
CA ALA A 75 -17.83 1.71 -15.92
C ALA A 75 -18.14 1.14 -14.52
N PHE A 76 -17.14 1.06 -13.63
CA PHE A 76 -17.38 0.57 -12.27
C PHE A 76 -18.31 1.50 -11.50
N THR A 77 -19.14 0.87 -10.70
CA THR A 77 -19.99 1.46 -9.68
C THR A 77 -19.47 1.07 -8.30
N ALA A 78 -19.96 1.72 -7.23
CA ALA A 78 -19.58 1.36 -5.87
C ALA A 78 -19.91 -0.11 -5.54
N ALA A 79 -20.99 -0.67 -6.12
CA ALA A 79 -21.38 -2.06 -5.90
C ALA A 79 -20.40 -3.07 -6.51
N ASP A 80 -19.71 -2.71 -7.60
CA ASP A 80 -18.75 -3.61 -8.26
C ASP A 80 -17.52 -3.90 -7.39
N PHE A 81 -17.22 -3.04 -6.41
CA PHE A 81 -16.17 -3.27 -5.43
C PHE A 81 -16.47 -4.45 -4.51
N ASP A 82 -17.74 -4.79 -4.29
CA ASP A 82 -18.11 -5.93 -3.44
C ASP A 82 -18.09 -7.26 -4.22
N GLY A 83 -17.99 -7.20 -5.55
CA GLY A 83 -18.08 -8.34 -6.46
C GLY A 83 -16.72 -8.97 -6.81
N SER A 84 -16.77 -10.06 -7.57
CA SER A 84 -15.58 -10.77 -8.07
C SER A 84 -14.79 -9.99 -9.13
N SER A 85 -15.36 -8.93 -9.68
CA SER A 85 -14.68 -8.00 -10.58
C SER A 85 -13.78 -7.00 -9.85
N SER A 86 -13.92 -6.88 -8.53
CA SER A 86 -13.10 -5.97 -7.73
C SER A 86 -11.61 -6.34 -7.88
N PRO A 87 -10.72 -5.37 -8.18
CA PRO A 87 -9.28 -5.61 -8.15
C PRO A 87 -8.75 -5.71 -6.72
N PHE A 88 -9.61 -5.54 -5.72
CA PHE A 88 -9.25 -5.54 -4.31
C PHE A 88 -9.93 -6.69 -3.55
N ASN A 89 -9.25 -7.17 -2.51
CA ASN A 89 -9.75 -8.24 -1.66
C ASN A 89 -10.91 -7.75 -0.78
N THR A 90 -12.11 -8.24 -1.06
CA THR A 90 -13.37 -7.84 -0.39
C THR A 90 -13.58 -8.47 0.99
N ALA A 91 -12.65 -9.28 1.49
CA ALA A 91 -12.77 -9.95 2.78
C ALA A 91 -12.04 -9.22 3.92
N ASN A 92 -11.28 -8.16 3.63
CA ASN A 92 -10.24 -7.67 4.52
C ASN A 92 -10.27 -6.15 4.75
N VAL A 93 -10.01 -5.77 6.01
CA VAL A 93 -9.65 -4.42 6.49
C VAL A 93 -10.64 -3.28 6.26
N PHE A 94 -11.86 -3.47 6.74
CA PHE A 94 -12.86 -2.41 6.95
C PHE A 94 -13.70 -2.70 8.20
N GLY A 95 -14.58 -1.77 8.58
CA GLY A 95 -15.40 -1.91 9.79
C GLY A 95 -16.26 -3.17 9.80
N LYS A 96 -16.45 -3.80 10.98
CA LYS A 96 -17.25 -5.01 11.11
C LYS A 96 -18.66 -4.81 10.51
N GLY A 97 -19.01 -5.64 9.52
CA GLY A 97 -20.32 -5.63 8.87
C GLY A 97 -20.50 -4.54 7.80
N LEU A 98 -19.45 -3.79 7.48
CA LEU A 98 -19.44 -2.88 6.32
C LEU A 98 -19.06 -3.64 5.06
N LYS A 99 -19.39 -3.07 3.92
CA LYS A 99 -18.91 -3.47 2.59
C LYS A 99 -18.07 -2.35 1.98
N PHE A 100 -17.34 -2.63 0.89
CA PHE A 100 -16.64 -1.55 0.19
C PHE A 100 -17.63 -0.55 -0.39
N SER A 101 -18.77 -0.99 -0.90
CA SER A 101 -19.81 -0.08 -1.40
C SER A 101 -20.37 0.89 -0.36
N ASP A 102 -20.26 0.60 0.94
CA ASP A 102 -20.63 1.53 2.02
C ASP A 102 -19.57 2.63 2.26
N LEU A 103 -18.35 2.39 1.80
CA LEU A 103 -17.16 3.19 2.13
C LEU A 103 -16.51 3.85 0.91
N VAL A 104 -16.85 3.40 -0.29
CA VAL A 104 -16.30 3.90 -1.54
C VAL A 104 -17.23 4.94 -2.17
N GLN A 105 -16.63 6.01 -2.70
CA GLN A 105 -17.32 6.96 -3.58
C GLN A 105 -16.60 7.02 -4.94
N LEU A 106 -17.31 7.47 -5.97
CA LEU A 106 -16.75 7.67 -7.31
C LEU A 106 -16.90 9.14 -7.68
N PRO A 107 -15.94 10.00 -7.27
CA PRO A 107 -16.02 11.44 -7.47
C PRO A 107 -15.82 11.87 -8.95
N GLY A 108 -15.41 10.93 -9.81
CA GLY A 108 -14.96 11.25 -11.16
C GLY A 108 -13.57 11.91 -11.16
N GLY A 109 -13.24 12.61 -12.25
CA GLY A 109 -11.90 13.18 -12.46
C GLY A 109 -10.91 12.17 -13.04
N GLN A 110 -9.64 12.56 -13.13
CA GLN A 110 -8.53 11.74 -13.65
C GLN A 110 -7.22 12.16 -12.97
N SER A 111 -6.42 11.20 -12.53
CA SER A 111 -5.00 11.41 -12.16
C SER A 111 -4.07 11.23 -13.36
N LEU A 112 -2.76 11.37 -13.12
CA LEU A 112 -1.73 11.19 -14.15
C LEU A 112 -1.86 9.86 -14.91
N PHE A 113 -2.11 8.75 -14.21
CA PHE A 113 -2.16 7.41 -14.81
C PHE A 113 -3.59 6.88 -15.05
N ASP A 114 -4.59 7.73 -14.83
CA ASP A 114 -5.94 7.41 -15.25
C ASP A 114 -6.14 7.83 -16.71
N VAL A 115 -5.69 6.96 -17.61
CA VAL A 115 -5.96 7.09 -19.04
C VAL A 115 -7.47 7.01 -19.31
N ASN A 116 -7.90 7.22 -20.56
CA ASN A 116 -9.30 7.34 -20.95
C ASN A 116 -10.26 6.20 -20.50
N SER A 117 -9.77 5.07 -20.00
CA SER A 117 -10.55 3.92 -19.56
C SER A 117 -10.72 3.76 -18.04
N THR A 118 -10.00 4.52 -17.20
CA THR A 118 -10.06 4.38 -15.73
C THR A 118 -10.53 5.66 -15.03
N GLN A 119 -10.87 5.54 -13.75
CA GLN A 119 -11.37 6.64 -12.91
C GLN A 119 -10.80 6.55 -11.49
N PRO A 120 -10.67 7.71 -10.80
CA PRO A 120 -10.46 7.76 -9.35
C PRO A 120 -11.63 7.17 -8.56
N PHE A 121 -11.32 6.74 -7.35
CA PHE A 121 -12.30 6.35 -6.34
C PHE A 121 -11.88 6.94 -4.99
N GLU A 122 -12.83 7.17 -4.11
CA GLU A 122 -12.59 7.67 -2.77
C GLU A 122 -12.77 6.55 -1.76
N VAL A 123 -11.87 6.43 -0.79
CA VAL A 123 -12.07 5.61 0.41
C VAL A 123 -12.47 6.55 1.54
N THR A 124 -13.55 6.22 2.25
CA THR A 124 -14.05 7.00 3.37
C THR A 124 -13.96 6.24 4.68
N ILE A 125 -13.85 6.96 5.80
CA ILE A 125 -14.01 6.42 7.14
C ILE A 125 -15.08 7.20 7.90
N ASN A 126 -15.83 6.49 8.73
CA ASN A 126 -16.83 7.04 9.63
C ASN A 126 -16.76 6.35 11.00
N ASP A 127 -17.67 6.68 11.91
CA ASP A 127 -17.71 6.11 13.27
C ASP A 127 -17.77 4.57 13.30
N LYS A 128 -18.29 3.94 12.25
CA LYS A 128 -18.42 2.47 12.13
C LYS A 128 -17.18 1.79 11.55
N SER A 129 -16.19 2.53 11.06
CA SER A 129 -14.97 2.00 10.45
C SER A 129 -14.02 1.39 11.50
N ILE A 130 -14.52 0.48 12.34
CA ILE A 130 -13.78 -0.18 13.43
C ILE A 130 -13.45 -1.61 12.98
N PHE A 131 -12.16 -1.86 12.73
CA PHE A 131 -11.69 -3.17 12.33
C PHE A 131 -11.75 -4.18 13.48
N ALA A 132 -12.30 -5.37 13.22
CA ALA A 132 -12.47 -6.43 14.20
C ALA A 132 -12.02 -7.78 13.60
N PRO A 133 -10.71 -8.04 13.49
CA PRO A 133 -10.19 -9.27 12.90
C PRO A 133 -10.63 -10.55 13.63
N SER A 134 -11.07 -10.45 14.87
CA SER A 134 -11.78 -11.52 15.57
C SER A 134 -12.79 -10.93 16.56
N GLU A 135 -13.69 -11.78 17.08
CA GLU A 135 -14.67 -11.37 18.10
C GLU A 135 -14.03 -10.79 19.37
N THR A 136 -12.84 -11.29 19.72
CA THR A 136 -12.08 -10.86 20.90
C THR A 136 -11.05 -9.79 20.59
N ASN A 137 -10.84 -9.46 19.31
CA ASN A 137 -9.88 -8.46 18.88
C ASN A 137 -10.59 -7.36 18.08
N VAL A 138 -11.22 -6.42 18.79
CA VAL A 138 -11.90 -5.24 18.19
C VAL A 138 -11.04 -4.00 18.39
N GLN A 139 -10.58 -3.36 17.31
CA GLN A 139 -9.64 -2.23 17.36
C GLN A 139 -10.37 -0.88 17.47
N VAL A 140 -11.07 -0.66 18.58
CA VAL A 140 -11.91 0.53 18.81
C VAL A 140 -11.13 1.87 18.83
N GLY A 141 -9.82 1.83 19.09
CA GLY A 141 -8.96 3.00 19.06
C GLY A 141 -8.75 3.54 17.64
N PHE A 142 -8.84 2.70 16.61
CA PHE A 142 -8.62 3.10 15.23
C PHE A 142 -9.92 3.35 14.45
N ARG A 143 -9.79 4.10 13.35
CA ARG A 143 -10.75 4.08 12.24
C ARG A 143 -10.02 3.65 10.98
N ARG A 144 -10.46 2.55 10.36
CA ARG A 144 -9.76 1.90 9.26
C ARG A 144 -10.69 1.47 8.13
N ALA A 145 -10.29 1.80 6.91
CA ALA A 145 -10.85 1.28 5.67
C ALA A 145 -9.72 1.25 4.64
N GLU A 146 -9.34 0.06 4.18
CA GLU A 146 -8.18 -0.15 3.34
C GLU A 146 -8.48 -1.15 2.22
N MET A 147 -8.01 -0.83 1.03
CA MET A 147 -8.08 -1.67 -0.16
C MET A 147 -6.76 -2.42 -0.30
N LEU A 148 -6.82 -3.74 -0.37
CA LEU A 148 -5.65 -4.59 -0.60
C LEU A 148 -5.77 -5.20 -2.00
N PRO A 149 -4.75 -5.12 -2.88
CA PRO A 149 -4.80 -5.75 -4.20
C PRO A 149 -5.15 -7.24 -4.09
N LEU A 150 -6.08 -7.72 -4.91
CA LEU A 150 -6.61 -9.08 -4.83
C LEU A 150 -5.52 -10.15 -4.98
N SER A 151 -4.52 -9.90 -5.84
CA SER A 151 -3.40 -10.81 -6.07
C SER A 151 -2.32 -10.76 -4.99
N ASN A 152 -2.40 -9.82 -4.04
CA ASN A 152 -1.38 -9.64 -3.02
C ASN A 152 -1.75 -10.34 -1.71
N ASP A 153 -1.19 -11.54 -1.51
CA ASP A 153 -1.48 -12.42 -0.39
C ASP A 153 -0.43 -12.36 0.74
N GLY A 154 0.55 -11.47 0.60
CA GLY A 154 1.66 -11.32 1.54
C GLY A 154 2.87 -12.22 1.26
N LYS A 155 2.78 -13.13 0.29
CA LYS A 155 3.85 -14.05 -0.12
C LYS A 155 4.02 -14.15 -1.64
N ASP A 156 3.21 -13.43 -2.39
CA ASP A 156 3.25 -13.37 -3.84
C ASP A 156 4.48 -12.60 -4.35
N ALA A 157 4.60 -12.50 -5.68
CA ALA A 157 5.76 -11.89 -6.33
C ALA A 157 5.83 -10.35 -6.19
N SER A 158 4.79 -9.67 -5.69
CA SER A 158 4.73 -8.21 -5.51
C SER A 158 5.71 -7.63 -4.50
N THR A 159 6.38 -8.48 -3.73
CA THR A 159 7.44 -8.11 -2.80
C THR A 159 8.76 -8.86 -3.07
N GLN A 160 9.03 -9.18 -4.34
CA GLN A 160 10.25 -9.87 -4.77
C GLN A 160 10.96 -9.10 -5.90
N GLY A 161 12.30 -9.22 -5.98
CA GLY A 161 13.07 -8.54 -7.01
C GLY A 161 12.98 -7.01 -6.92
N ILE A 162 12.76 -6.34 -8.05
CA ILE A 162 12.59 -4.88 -8.12
C ILE A 162 11.20 -4.57 -8.64
N LYS A 163 10.40 -3.86 -7.85
CA LYS A 163 9.04 -3.45 -8.20
C LYS A 163 8.89 -1.95 -8.10
N THR A 164 8.04 -1.35 -8.94
CA THR A 164 7.68 0.06 -8.79
C THR A 164 6.19 0.17 -8.51
N LEU A 165 5.84 0.59 -7.30
CA LEU A 165 4.46 0.84 -6.90
C LEU A 165 4.06 2.26 -7.33
N HIS A 166 3.00 2.35 -8.13
CA HIS A 166 2.38 3.61 -8.54
C HIS A 166 1.07 3.84 -7.81
N PHE A 167 0.83 5.07 -7.38
CA PHE A 167 -0.46 5.53 -6.88
C PHE A 167 -0.53 7.04 -6.95
N SER A 168 -1.75 7.56 -7.01
CA SER A 168 -2.04 8.99 -6.88
C SER A 168 -3.08 9.18 -5.79
N LEU A 169 -2.96 10.26 -5.02
CA LEU A 169 -3.97 10.63 -4.03
C LEU A 169 -4.26 12.13 -3.99
N GLN A 170 -5.48 12.46 -3.62
CA GLN A 170 -5.96 13.83 -3.48
C GLN A 170 -6.87 13.93 -2.24
N LYS A 171 -6.83 15.09 -1.57
CA LYS A 171 -7.81 15.44 -0.54
C LYS A 171 -9.23 15.55 -1.11
N ASP A 172 -10.20 15.07 -0.36
CA ASP A 172 -11.59 15.45 -0.57
C ASP A 172 -11.92 16.70 0.26
N ALA A 173 -12.41 17.76 -0.39
CA ALA A 173 -12.82 18.99 0.30
C ALA A 173 -14.17 18.81 1.04
N GLN A 174 -14.96 17.81 0.65
CA GLN A 174 -16.26 17.50 1.24
C GLN A 174 -16.12 16.59 2.47
N ARG A 175 -14.98 15.91 2.62
CA ARG A 175 -14.66 14.99 3.72
C ARG A 175 -13.23 15.23 4.26
N PRO A 176 -12.95 16.43 4.78
CA PRO A 176 -11.60 16.80 5.19
C PRO A 176 -11.10 15.93 6.35
N LEU A 177 -9.80 15.64 6.36
CA LEU A 177 -9.15 14.94 7.48
C LEU A 177 -9.01 15.86 8.71
N ASN A 178 -9.10 15.28 9.91
CA ASN A 178 -8.72 15.96 11.14
C ASN A 178 -7.22 15.79 11.42
N LEU A 179 -6.43 16.75 10.96
CA LEU A 179 -4.96 16.69 11.02
C LEU A 179 -4.35 16.69 12.43
N SER A 180 -5.15 16.83 13.51
CA SER A 180 -4.65 16.56 14.86
C SER A 180 -4.34 15.07 15.11
N HIS A 181 -4.80 14.18 14.23
CA HIS A 181 -4.56 12.74 14.27
C HIS A 181 -3.49 12.32 13.24
N GLU A 182 -2.79 11.23 13.50
CA GLU A 182 -1.97 10.55 12.49
C GLU A 182 -2.85 9.70 11.58
N TYR A 183 -2.63 9.82 10.27
CA TYR A 183 -3.19 8.93 9.25
C TYR A 183 -2.07 8.15 8.56
N GLN A 184 -2.32 6.87 8.29
CA GLN A 184 -1.51 6.08 7.35
C GLN A 184 -2.36 5.85 6.10
N LEU A 185 -1.86 6.31 4.95
CA LEU A 185 -2.62 6.45 3.71
C LEU A 185 -2.30 5.39 2.66
N VAL A 186 -1.04 4.99 2.60
CA VAL A 186 -0.52 3.92 1.75
C VAL A 186 0.60 3.25 2.51
N PHE A 187 0.57 1.93 2.69
CA PHE A 187 1.66 1.24 3.36
C PHE A 187 1.86 -0.19 2.89
N LEU A 188 3.09 -0.66 3.04
CA LEU A 188 3.48 -2.05 2.87
C LEU A 188 3.71 -2.64 4.26
N GLU A 189 2.77 -3.44 4.75
CA GLU A 189 2.85 -4.15 6.02
C GLU A 189 3.61 -5.47 5.82
N SER A 190 4.55 -5.80 6.70
CA SER A 190 5.31 -7.05 6.61
C SER A 190 4.39 -8.27 6.74
N ALA A 191 4.75 -9.39 6.13
CA ALA A 191 3.91 -10.60 6.14
C ALA A 191 3.65 -11.20 7.53
N ASP A 192 4.43 -10.81 8.54
CA ASP A 192 4.24 -11.17 9.95
C ASP A 192 3.50 -10.10 10.78
N PHE A 193 3.01 -9.05 10.11
CA PHE A 193 2.22 -7.94 10.66
C PHE A 193 2.95 -7.18 11.79
N SER A 194 4.29 -7.13 11.72
CA SER A 194 5.12 -6.53 12.77
C SER A 194 5.56 -5.10 12.49
N THR A 195 5.64 -4.72 11.21
CA THR A 195 6.12 -3.40 10.81
C THR A 195 5.54 -2.96 9.47
N ASN A 196 5.54 -1.64 9.23
CA ASN A 196 5.37 -1.08 7.90
C ASN A 196 6.76 -0.87 7.30
N GLN A 197 7.06 -1.57 6.20
CA GLN A 197 8.30 -1.48 5.43
C GLN A 197 8.41 -0.17 4.63
N VAL A 198 7.25 0.36 4.23
CA VAL A 198 7.06 1.71 3.67
C VAL A 198 5.70 2.21 4.14
N VAL A 199 5.59 3.48 4.52
CA VAL A 199 4.30 4.08 4.92
C VAL A 199 4.23 5.57 4.59
N LEU A 200 3.21 5.96 3.83
CA LEU A 200 2.83 7.34 3.60
C LEU A 200 1.88 7.79 4.71
N LYS A 201 2.21 8.90 5.36
CA LYS A 201 1.44 9.48 6.46
C LYS A 201 1.06 10.93 6.21
N THR A 202 0.05 11.40 6.94
CA THR A 202 -0.30 12.83 7.09
C THR A 202 -0.86 13.08 8.49
N GLY A 203 -0.98 14.35 8.87
CA GLY A 203 -1.45 14.76 10.20
C GLY A 203 -0.35 14.72 11.26
N THR A 204 -0.72 14.88 12.52
CA THR A 204 0.23 14.87 13.65
C THR A 204 0.74 13.46 13.93
N ILE A 205 1.97 13.18 13.49
CA ILE A 205 2.62 11.86 13.61
C ILE A 205 2.97 11.58 15.07
N LEU A 206 2.48 10.47 15.62
CA LEU A 206 2.68 10.12 17.02
C LEU A 206 4.15 9.78 17.30
N GLY A 207 4.64 10.24 18.46
CA GLY A 207 6.02 10.03 18.88
C GLY A 207 7.04 10.89 18.14
N GLN A 208 6.61 11.80 17.26
CA GLN A 208 7.47 12.70 16.51
C GLN A 208 6.98 14.15 16.63
N ASN A 209 7.91 15.10 16.54
CA ASN A 209 7.53 16.51 16.45
C ASN A 209 7.13 16.82 15.00
N THR A 210 5.83 16.86 14.74
CA THR A 210 5.31 17.19 13.41
C THR A 210 5.16 18.71 13.27
N GLU A 211 6.12 19.35 12.62
CA GLU A 211 6.13 20.82 12.44
C GLU A 211 4.91 21.32 11.66
N ASP A 212 4.58 20.65 10.55
CA ASP A 212 3.39 20.93 9.74
C ASP A 212 2.60 19.64 9.50
N PRO A 213 1.45 19.45 10.18
CA PRO A 213 0.63 18.26 10.01
C PRO A 213 -0.06 18.21 8.65
N ASP A 214 -0.08 19.31 7.88
CA ASP A 214 -0.64 19.34 6.53
C ASP A 214 0.38 18.94 5.44
N THR A 215 1.12 17.87 5.72
CA THR A 215 2.17 17.32 4.85
C THR A 215 1.99 15.83 4.61
N LEU A 216 2.25 15.41 3.37
CA LEU A 216 2.48 14.02 3.03
C LEU A 216 3.93 13.66 3.40
N GLN A 217 4.10 12.66 4.24
CA GLN A 217 5.38 12.21 4.78
C GLN A 217 5.54 10.71 4.52
N LEU A 218 6.46 10.34 3.64
CA LEU A 218 6.76 8.95 3.30
C LEU A 218 7.94 8.46 4.14
N PHE A 219 7.70 7.42 4.93
CA PHE A 219 8.72 6.77 5.73
C PHE A 219 9.06 5.39 5.16
N GLY A 220 10.30 4.97 5.38
CA GLY A 220 10.74 3.59 5.16
C GLY A 220 10.31 2.71 6.33
N ASN A 221 11.07 1.65 6.59
CA ASN A 221 10.72 0.66 7.58
C ASN A 221 10.73 1.27 8.98
N VAL A 222 9.55 1.33 9.61
CA VAL A 222 9.33 1.96 10.93
C VAL A 222 9.96 1.20 12.09
N ALA A 223 10.41 -0.05 11.87
CA ALA A 223 11.21 -0.80 12.82
C ALA A 223 12.70 -0.38 12.81
N SER A 224 13.12 0.43 11.83
CA SER A 224 14.49 0.97 11.79
C SER A 224 14.67 2.09 12.80
N SER A 225 15.88 2.22 13.34
CA SER A 225 16.25 3.29 14.27
C SER A 225 17.54 3.99 13.80
N PRO A 226 17.47 5.26 13.37
CA PRO A 226 16.25 6.05 13.18
C PRO A 226 15.38 5.52 12.03
N THR A 227 14.08 5.82 12.04
CA THR A 227 13.19 5.52 10.91
C THR A 227 13.57 6.41 9.71
N PRO A 228 13.82 5.87 8.51
CA PRO A 228 14.14 6.67 7.33
C PRO A 228 12.95 7.53 6.90
N GLU A 229 13.13 8.84 6.78
CA GLU A 229 12.21 9.71 6.03
C GLU A 229 12.65 9.68 4.56
N LEU A 230 11.80 9.15 3.69
CA LEU A 230 12.09 8.94 2.26
C LEU A 230 11.69 10.14 1.42
N PHE A 231 10.61 10.83 1.80
CA PHE A 231 10.07 11.98 1.08
C PHE A 231 9.09 12.78 1.94
N LYS A 232 9.04 14.09 1.73
CA LYS A 232 8.07 14.98 2.40
C LYS A 232 7.63 16.09 1.46
N THR A 233 6.34 16.40 1.45
CA THR A 233 5.78 17.53 0.70
C THR A 233 4.49 18.05 1.34
N LYS A 234 4.10 19.28 1.03
CA LYS A 234 2.81 19.83 1.46
C LYS A 234 1.67 19.06 0.79
N PHE A 235 0.65 18.68 1.55
CA PHE A 235 -0.53 18.01 0.99
C PHE A 235 -1.47 19.04 0.32
N THR A 236 -1.04 19.57 -0.81
CA THR A 236 -1.76 20.65 -1.51
C THR A 236 -3.18 20.21 -1.91
N PRO A 237 -4.25 20.97 -1.55
CA PRO A 237 -5.62 20.61 -1.88
C PRO A 237 -5.94 20.81 -3.37
N GLY A 238 -6.92 20.06 -3.88
CA GLY A 238 -7.43 20.22 -5.25
C GLY A 238 -6.50 19.71 -6.36
N VAL A 239 -5.44 19.00 -6.01
CA VAL A 239 -4.49 18.41 -6.98
C VAL A 239 -4.14 16.98 -6.58
N PHE A 240 -4.03 16.08 -7.55
CA PHE A 240 -3.45 14.76 -7.33
C PHE A 240 -1.96 14.85 -7.07
N HIS A 241 -1.52 14.14 -6.03
CA HIS A 241 -0.13 13.89 -5.70
C HIS A 241 0.21 12.50 -6.23
N ASN A 242 1.07 12.43 -7.25
CA ASN A 242 1.41 11.19 -7.92
C ASN A 242 2.73 10.67 -7.36
N PHE A 243 2.78 9.38 -7.06
CA PHE A 243 3.95 8.69 -6.54
C PHE A 243 4.29 7.50 -7.43
N ALA A 244 5.59 7.29 -7.64
CA ALA A 244 6.11 5.97 -7.92
C ALA A 244 7.21 5.63 -6.92
N ILE A 245 7.06 4.51 -6.22
CA ILE A 245 8.00 4.05 -5.21
C ILE A 245 8.68 2.80 -5.76
N LYS A 246 9.94 2.94 -6.16
CA LYS A 246 10.75 1.82 -6.63
C LYS A 246 11.38 1.12 -5.43
N LEU A 247 11.00 -0.13 -5.27
CA LEU A 247 11.34 -1.01 -4.16
C LEU A 247 12.27 -2.10 -4.68
N ASP A 248 13.52 -2.08 -4.24
CA ASP A 248 14.48 -3.15 -4.52
C ASP A 248 14.55 -4.07 -3.31
N PHE A 249 13.79 -5.18 -3.37
CA PHE A 249 13.75 -6.20 -2.33
C PHE A 249 15.02 -7.04 -2.27
N THR A 250 15.87 -6.98 -3.30
CA THR A 250 17.16 -7.68 -3.32
C THR A 250 18.23 -6.86 -2.63
N ALA A 251 18.29 -5.56 -2.92
CA ALA A 251 19.26 -4.64 -2.33
C ALA A 251 18.79 -3.98 -1.02
N ASN A 252 17.51 -4.13 -0.65
CA ASN A 252 16.88 -3.41 0.45
C ASN A 252 17.04 -1.89 0.29
N THR A 253 16.58 -1.37 -0.84
CA THR A 253 16.59 0.07 -1.11
C THR A 253 15.25 0.57 -1.61
N THR A 254 15.02 1.86 -1.46
CA THR A 254 13.82 2.54 -1.94
C THR A 254 14.19 3.83 -2.67
N GLU A 255 13.65 4.06 -3.85
CA GLU A 255 13.76 5.31 -4.61
C GLU A 255 12.36 5.89 -4.84
N VAL A 256 12.23 7.21 -4.66
CA VAL A 256 10.94 7.91 -4.75
C VAL A 256 10.92 8.77 -5.99
N PHE A 257 9.83 8.64 -6.76
CA PHE A 257 9.47 9.55 -7.83
C PHE A 257 8.16 10.23 -7.47
N TYR A 258 8.05 11.52 -7.78
CA TYR A 258 6.91 12.33 -7.40
C TYR A 258 6.58 13.40 -8.43
N SER A 259 5.30 13.74 -8.52
CA SER A 259 4.78 14.89 -9.27
C SER A 259 3.40 15.31 -8.75
N GLN A 260 2.88 16.43 -9.28
CA GLN A 260 1.51 16.89 -9.03
C GLN A 260 0.73 17.05 -10.32
N GLY A 261 -0.59 16.82 -10.25
CA GLY A 261 -1.52 16.94 -11.35
C GLY A 261 -1.12 16.03 -12.50
N ASN A 262 -1.02 16.57 -13.71
CA ASN A 262 -0.69 15.81 -14.92
C ASN A 262 0.81 15.88 -15.29
N SER A 263 1.65 16.38 -14.37
CA SER A 263 3.09 16.45 -14.61
C SER A 263 3.72 15.05 -14.56
N ALA A 264 4.65 14.76 -15.48
CA ALA A 264 5.44 13.53 -15.41
C ALA A 264 6.18 13.41 -14.07
N LEU A 265 6.26 12.19 -13.56
CA LEU A 265 7.01 11.84 -12.37
C LEU A 265 8.49 12.18 -12.53
N LYS A 266 9.11 12.71 -11.47
CA LYS A 266 10.54 12.98 -11.41
C LYS A 266 11.15 12.30 -10.20
N SER A 267 12.34 11.72 -10.37
CA SER A 267 13.12 11.17 -9.25
C SER A 267 13.37 12.29 -8.22
N GLN A 268 13.18 11.95 -6.94
CA GLN A 268 13.39 12.85 -5.80
C GLN A 268 14.75 12.66 -5.14
N GLY A 269 15.62 11.84 -5.74
CA GLY A 269 16.94 11.52 -5.22
C GLY A 269 17.37 10.11 -5.59
N ALA A 270 18.59 9.75 -5.20
CA ALA A 270 19.06 8.38 -5.36
C ALA A 270 18.28 7.41 -4.46
N ALA A 271 18.33 6.13 -4.79
CA ALA A 271 17.84 5.07 -3.92
C ALA A 271 18.52 5.15 -2.53
N VAL A 272 17.72 5.04 -1.47
CA VAL A 272 18.18 5.05 -0.08
C VAL A 272 18.04 3.66 0.54
N ALA A 273 18.92 3.33 1.48
CA ALA A 273 18.83 2.07 2.22
C ALA A 273 17.52 2.03 3.02
N ASN A 274 16.75 0.96 2.83
CA ASN A 274 15.49 0.73 3.50
C ASN A 274 15.25 -0.77 3.61
N ASN A 275 15.28 -1.32 4.83
CA ASN A 275 15.06 -2.74 5.03
C ASN A 275 13.60 -3.11 4.72
N ILE A 276 13.35 -3.67 3.54
CA ILE A 276 12.02 -4.06 3.08
C ILE A 276 11.90 -5.59 2.91
N ALA A 277 12.75 -6.34 3.62
CA ALA A 277 12.71 -7.79 3.65
C ALA A 277 11.54 -8.32 4.49
N GLY A 278 11.09 -9.55 4.18
CA GLY A 278 10.05 -10.25 4.93
C GLY A 278 8.73 -10.42 4.18
N GLN A 279 8.65 -9.97 2.93
CA GLN A 279 7.42 -9.91 2.13
C GLN A 279 6.33 -9.08 2.82
N GLY A 280 5.15 -8.94 2.21
CA GLY A 280 4.13 -8.09 2.80
C GLY A 280 2.92 -7.79 1.92
N GLN A 281 2.01 -7.04 2.51
CA GLN A 281 0.77 -6.63 1.88
C GLN A 281 0.72 -5.11 1.68
N TYR A 282 0.23 -4.67 0.53
CA TYR A 282 0.01 -3.27 0.20
C TYR A 282 -1.41 -2.87 0.60
N HIS A 283 -1.51 -1.77 1.34
CA HIS A 283 -2.76 -1.20 1.82
C HIS A 283 -2.94 0.20 1.23
N PHE A 284 -4.09 0.45 0.62
CA PHE A 284 -4.47 1.76 0.09
C PHE A 284 -5.78 2.21 0.75
N GLY A 285 -5.73 3.25 1.56
CA GLY A 285 -6.89 3.71 2.31
C GLY A 285 -6.48 4.45 3.56
N MET A 286 -7.32 4.50 4.57
CA MET A 286 -7.00 5.29 5.77
C MET A 286 -6.97 4.40 7.01
N LEU A 287 -5.86 4.45 7.73
CA LEU A 287 -5.78 4.13 9.16
C LEU A 287 -5.63 5.43 9.93
N LYS A 288 -6.69 5.87 10.61
CA LYS A 288 -6.66 7.00 11.54
C LYS A 288 -6.37 6.51 12.96
N LYS A 289 -5.28 7.00 13.54
CA LYS A 289 -4.93 6.75 14.94
C LYS A 289 -5.72 7.68 15.88
N PRO A 290 -6.04 7.25 17.11
CA PRO A 290 -6.61 8.15 18.11
C PRO A 290 -5.52 9.10 18.62
N VAL A 291 -5.94 10.19 19.25
CA VAL A 291 -5.04 10.97 20.13
C VAL A 291 -5.07 10.36 21.54
N ASN A 292 -4.05 10.63 22.37
CA ASN A 292 -4.00 10.13 23.74
C ASN A 292 -4.17 8.59 23.87
N GLY A 293 -3.54 7.83 22.98
CA GLY A 293 -3.72 6.38 22.79
C GLY A 293 -3.40 5.45 23.97
N GLY A 294 -3.11 5.97 25.16
CA GLY A 294 -2.87 5.17 26.36
C GLY A 294 -1.78 4.11 26.20
N ALA A 295 -1.97 2.98 26.90
CA ALA A 295 -1.05 1.84 26.86
C ALA A 295 -1.29 0.92 25.64
N ASP A 296 -2.53 0.82 25.18
CA ASP A 296 -2.90 0.08 23.97
C ASP A 296 -3.72 0.99 23.06
N ILE A 297 -3.01 1.58 22.09
CA ILE A 297 -3.58 2.52 21.12
C ILE A 297 -4.63 1.86 20.20
N THR A 298 -4.61 0.53 20.08
CA THR A 298 -5.61 -0.18 19.28
C THR A 298 -6.95 -0.24 19.99
N LYS A 299 -6.98 -0.08 21.32
CA LYS A 299 -8.17 -0.22 22.18
C LYS A 299 -8.54 1.05 22.93
N SER A 300 -7.72 2.09 22.89
CA SER A 300 -7.89 3.28 23.72
C SER A 300 -7.45 4.56 22.99
N GLY A 301 -7.74 5.70 23.61
CA GLY A 301 -7.51 7.04 23.06
C GLY A 301 -8.79 7.69 22.54
N ASP A 302 -8.68 8.98 22.25
CA ASP A 302 -9.79 9.82 21.89
C ASP A 302 -10.00 9.85 20.37
N GLN A 303 -11.25 9.71 19.96
CA GLN A 303 -11.73 9.86 18.60
C GLN A 303 -12.92 10.83 18.62
N PRO A 304 -12.99 11.82 17.72
CA PRO A 304 -14.22 12.59 17.54
C PRO A 304 -15.36 11.68 17.06
N SER A 305 -16.59 12.04 17.40
CA SER A 305 -17.81 11.38 16.92
C SER A 305 -18.37 12.10 15.69
N GLY A 306 -19.22 11.40 14.93
CA GLY A 306 -19.85 11.94 13.73
C GLY A 306 -18.86 12.19 12.59
N ILE A 307 -17.75 11.45 12.54
CA ILE A 307 -16.73 11.68 11.52
C ILE A 307 -17.20 11.21 10.14
N ASN A 308 -16.76 11.95 9.12
CA ASN A 308 -16.93 11.63 7.71
C ASN A 308 -15.71 12.17 6.97
N GLU A 309 -14.70 11.33 6.82
CA GLU A 309 -13.38 11.71 6.33
C GLU A 309 -13.02 10.85 5.11
N GLY A 310 -12.29 11.42 4.15
CA GLY A 310 -12.14 10.83 2.83
C GLY A 310 -10.80 11.16 2.16
N ILE A 311 -10.24 10.19 1.43
CA ILE A 311 -9.13 10.41 0.51
C ILE A 311 -9.48 9.78 -0.84
N ILE A 312 -9.24 10.56 -1.90
CA ILE A 312 -9.43 10.14 -3.28
C ILE A 312 -8.13 9.47 -3.75
N TYR A 313 -8.23 8.23 -4.22
CA TYR A 313 -7.15 7.43 -4.78
C TYR A 313 -7.37 7.22 -6.28
N ALA A 314 -6.26 7.02 -6.97
CA ALA A 314 -6.23 6.95 -8.42
C ALA A 314 -4.91 6.32 -8.90
N GLY A 315 -4.86 5.82 -10.14
CA GLY A 315 -3.61 5.33 -10.72
C GLY A 315 -2.86 4.27 -9.90
N ILE A 316 -3.57 3.39 -9.17
CA ILE A 316 -2.95 2.34 -8.36
C ILE A 316 -2.56 1.16 -9.24
N PHE A 317 -1.27 0.89 -9.40
CA PHE A 317 -0.75 -0.31 -10.07
C PHE A 317 0.69 -0.55 -9.63
N GLN A 318 1.21 -1.74 -9.92
CA GLN A 318 2.62 -2.04 -9.67
C GLN A 318 3.25 -2.63 -10.92
N GLU A 319 4.42 -2.11 -11.26
CA GLU A 319 5.24 -2.60 -12.36
C GLU A 319 6.27 -3.61 -11.85
N ASP A 320 6.54 -4.62 -12.68
CA ASP A 320 7.74 -5.42 -12.57
C ASP A 320 8.92 -4.67 -13.18
N SER A 321 9.76 -4.11 -12.32
CA SER A 321 10.87 -3.22 -12.69
C SER A 321 12.22 -3.92 -12.65
N ALA A 322 12.25 -5.25 -12.64
CA ALA A 322 13.49 -6.04 -12.59
C ALA A 322 14.44 -5.75 -13.77
N ASN A 323 13.92 -5.33 -14.92
CA ASN A 323 14.70 -4.92 -16.09
C ASN A 323 14.98 -3.39 -16.16
N GLY A 324 14.68 -2.66 -15.08
CA GLY A 324 14.82 -1.20 -15.03
C GLY A 324 13.67 -0.41 -15.65
N CYS A 325 12.58 -1.07 -16.07
CA CYS A 325 11.40 -0.38 -16.60
C CYS A 325 10.67 0.41 -15.51
N ILE A 326 10.32 1.65 -15.81
CA ILE A 326 9.49 2.52 -15.00
C ILE A 326 8.68 3.46 -15.89
N SER A 327 7.37 3.54 -15.66
CA SER A 327 6.52 4.55 -16.31
C SER A 327 6.59 5.88 -15.55
N LEU A 328 7.00 6.97 -16.21
CA LEU A 328 7.01 8.31 -15.62
C LEU A 328 5.82 9.17 -16.05
N SER A 329 5.09 8.70 -17.06
CA SER A 329 3.86 9.25 -17.62
C SER A 329 3.08 8.08 -18.25
N PRO A 330 1.79 8.26 -18.59
CA PRO A 330 1.06 7.33 -19.44
C PRO A 330 1.78 6.97 -20.74
#